data_AF-U9SQP0-F1
#
_entry.id   AF-U9SQP0-F1
#
_cell.length_a   1.000
_cell.length_b   1.000
_cell.length_c   1.000
_cell.angle_alpha   90.00
_cell.angle_beta   90.00
_cell.angle_gamma   90.00
#
_symmetry.space_group_name_H-M   'P 1'
#
loop_
_entity.id
_entity.type
_entity.pdbx_description
1 polymer ?
#
loop_
_entity_poly.entity_id
_entity_poly.type
_entity_poly.pdbx_seq_one_letter_code
_entity_poly.pdbx_strand_id
1 'polypeptide(L)'
;MRNSLCHKTFEIKWNTLINEFPACEQYLTRALYPSILNECKNEIPTRGIPSIMDEYFPELDKILREYLTPQILQKQRDQMAQSLCYDVELI
;
A
#
# COMPACT_ATOMS: atom_id res chain seq x y z
N MET A 1 5.72 0.80 12.39
CA MET A 1 4.36 0.20 12.35
C MET A 1 3.83 0.45 10.96
N ARG A 2 3.58 -0.61 10.18
CA ARG A 2 3.15 -0.52 8.78
C ARG A 2 1.69 -0.08 8.74
N ASN A 3 1.34 0.80 7.81
CA ASN A 3 -0.01 1.31 7.50
C ASN A 3 -1.00 0.17 7.14
N SER A 4 -1.29 -0.72 8.08
CA SER A 4 -2.54 -1.48 8.06
C SER A 4 -3.61 -0.47 8.46
N LEU A 5 -4.42 -0.02 7.50
CA LEU A 5 -5.67 0.64 7.81
C LEU A 5 -6.51 -0.44 8.52
N CYS A 6 -6.39 -0.51 9.85
CA CYS A 6 -7.07 -1.52 10.65
C CYS A 6 -8.56 -1.49 10.28
N HIS A 7 -9.14 -2.64 9.98
CA HIS A 7 -10.56 -2.78 9.62
C HIS A 7 -11.47 -1.99 10.57
N LYS A 8 -11.14 -1.93 11.86
CA LYS A 8 -11.87 -1.14 12.86
C LYS A 8 -11.79 0.37 12.60
N THR A 9 -10.63 0.89 12.23
CA THR A 9 -10.43 2.30 11.90
C THR A 9 -11.10 2.69 10.58
N PHE A 10 -11.08 1.81 9.58
CA PHE A 10 -11.85 2.00 8.34
C PHE A 10 -13.34 2.09 8.62
N GLU A 11 -13.91 1.12 9.34
CA GLU A 11 -15.34 1.10 9.66
C GLU A 11 -15.76 2.35 10.45
N ILE A 12 -14.95 2.82 11.40
CA ILE A 12 -15.24 4.08 12.12
C ILE A 12 -15.29 5.27 11.16
N LYS A 13 -14.28 5.43 10.30
CA LYS A 13 -14.22 6.55 9.34
C LYS A 13 -15.33 6.48 8.29
N TRP A 14 -15.63 5.28 7.80
CA TRP A 14 -16.71 5.03 6.85
C TRP A 14 -18.07 5.44 7.43
N ASN A 15 -18.38 4.97 8.65
CA ASN A 15 -19.63 5.32 9.32
C ASN A 15 -19.72 6.84 9.59
N THR A 16 -18.62 7.51 9.94
CA THR A 16 -18.61 8.98 10.06
C THR A 16 -18.95 9.66 8.72
N LEU A 17 -18.34 9.23 7.62
CA LEU A 17 -18.55 9.81 6.28
C LEU A 17 -20.01 9.64 5.81
N ILE A 18 -20.60 8.46 6.01
CA ILE A 18 -21.99 8.20 5.61
C ILE A 18 -22.98 9.01 6.46
N ASN A 19 -22.71 9.17 7.75
CA ASN A 19 -23.55 10.02 8.61
C ASN A 19 -23.49 11.50 8.22
N GLU A 20 -22.34 11.97 7.73
CA GLU A 20 -22.18 13.35 7.26
C GLU A 20 -22.84 13.58 5.89
N PHE A 21 -22.85 12.56 5.02
CA PHE A 21 -23.40 12.64 3.67
C PHE A 21 -24.33 11.45 3.31
N PRO A 22 -25.51 11.33 3.97
CA PRO A 22 -26.40 10.18 3.78
C PRO A 22 -26.97 10.09 2.37
N ALA A 23 -27.16 11.23 1.69
CA ALA A 23 -27.65 11.27 0.31
C ALA A 23 -26.72 10.58 -0.69
N CYS A 24 -25.42 10.51 -0.38
CA CYS A 24 -24.40 9.92 -1.24
C CYS A 24 -24.09 8.46 -0.89
N GLU A 25 -24.73 7.89 0.15
CA GLU A 25 -24.42 6.57 0.69
C GLU A 25 -24.47 5.48 -0.38
N GLN A 26 -25.52 5.44 -1.20
CA GLN A 26 -25.67 4.42 -2.24
C GLN A 26 -24.54 4.47 -3.27
N TYR A 27 -24.14 5.69 -3.66
CA TYR A 27 -23.07 5.88 -4.64
C TYR A 27 -21.72 5.51 -4.04
N LEU A 28 -21.41 6.04 -2.85
CA LEU A 28 -20.15 5.79 -2.16
C LEU A 28 -20.00 4.29 -1.84
N THR A 29 -21.06 3.66 -1.32
CA THR A 29 -21.05 2.22 -1.01
C THR A 29 -20.82 1.37 -2.24
N ARG A 30 -21.41 1.74 -3.38
CA ARG A 30 -21.22 0.99 -4.62
C ARG A 30 -19.84 1.20 -5.25
N ALA A 31 -19.33 2.43 -5.22
CA ALA A 31 -18.11 2.80 -5.93
C ALA A 31 -16.83 2.59 -5.12
N LEU A 32 -16.87 2.82 -3.80
CA LEU A 32 -15.67 2.94 -2.96
C LEU A 32 -15.55 1.82 -1.92
N TYR A 33 -16.67 1.36 -1.34
CA TYR A 33 -16.63 0.35 -0.27
C TYR A 33 -15.91 -0.94 -0.67
N PRO A 34 -16.12 -1.55 -1.86
CA PRO A 34 -15.44 -2.78 -2.24
C PRO A 34 -13.93 -2.60 -2.39
N SER A 35 -13.49 -1.48 -2.97
CA SER A 35 -12.08 -1.19 -3.22
C SER A 35 -11.34 -0.95 -1.91
N ILE A 36 -11.90 -0.12 -1.03
CA ILE A 36 -11.26 0.20 0.25
C ILE A 36 -11.33 -1.01 1.21
N LEU A 37 -12.40 -1.79 1.18
CA LEU A 37 -12.49 -3.06 1.92
C LEU A 37 -11.45 -4.08 1.43
N ASN A 38 -11.19 -4.14 0.12
CA ASN A 38 -10.14 -4.99 -0.44
C ASN A 38 -8.76 -4.51 0.02
N GLU A 39 -8.50 -3.20 0.03
CA GLU A 39 -7.27 -2.62 0.56
C GLU A 39 -7.08 -2.89 2.07
N CYS A 40 -8.16 -2.85 2.86
CA CYS A 40 -8.14 -3.18 4.29
C CYS A 40 -7.95 -4.68 4.57
N LYS A 41 -8.52 -5.54 3.71
CA LYS A 41 -8.43 -7.02 3.84
C LYS A 41 -7.11 -7.57 3.32
N ASN A 42 -6.49 -6.88 2.38
CA ASN A 42 -5.15 -7.22 1.91
C ASN A 42 -4.11 -6.75 2.93
N GLU A 43 -4.14 -7.36 4.11
CA GLU A 43 -2.93 -7.51 4.94
C GLU A 43 -1.93 -8.36 4.16
N ILE A 44 -1.23 -7.72 3.21
CA ILE A 44 -0.11 -8.25 2.43
C ILE A 44 -0.49 -9.51 1.60
N PRO A 45 -0.55 -9.40 0.26
CA PRO A 45 -0.38 -10.59 -0.56
C PRO A 45 1.03 -11.16 -0.34
N THR A 46 1.17 -12.12 0.58
CA THR A 46 2.43 -12.87 0.79
C THR A 46 2.61 -13.98 -0.24
N ARG A 47 1.63 -14.19 -1.13
CA ARG A 47 1.73 -15.09 -2.28
C ARG A 47 1.83 -14.29 -3.57
N GLY A 48 3.07 -14.00 -3.95
CA GLY A 48 3.42 -13.69 -5.34
C GLY A 48 3.17 -12.26 -5.80
N ILE A 49 3.30 -11.24 -4.94
CA ILE A 49 3.62 -9.91 -5.46
C ILE A 49 5.04 -10.02 -6.02
N PRO A 50 5.29 -9.64 -7.28
CA PRO A 50 6.64 -9.32 -7.70
C PRO A 50 7.28 -8.44 -6.62
N SER A 51 8.59 -8.57 -6.35
CA SER A 51 9.20 -7.58 -5.47
C SER A 51 8.82 -6.20 -6.04
N ILE A 52 8.43 -5.24 -5.21
CA ILE A 52 8.20 -3.84 -5.67
C ILE A 52 9.37 -3.37 -6.56
N MET A 53 10.55 -3.93 -6.32
CA MET A 53 11.74 -3.85 -7.15
C MET A 53 11.59 -4.40 -8.57
N ASP A 54 11.05 -5.61 -8.73
CA ASP A 54 10.79 -6.23 -10.04
C ASP A 54 9.72 -5.45 -10.82
N GLU A 55 8.81 -4.76 -10.13
CA GLU A 55 7.71 -4.00 -10.75
C GLU A 55 8.10 -2.56 -11.14
N TYR A 56 8.76 -1.83 -10.24
CA TYR A 56 9.07 -0.40 -10.45
C TYR A 56 10.51 -0.14 -10.88
N PHE A 57 11.46 -1.02 -10.54
CA PHE A 57 12.89 -0.81 -10.76
C PHE A 57 13.62 -2.07 -11.26
N PRO A 58 13.13 -2.76 -12.31
CA PRO A 58 13.64 -4.07 -12.72
C PRO A 58 15.11 -4.03 -13.19
N GLU A 59 15.53 -2.98 -13.91
CA GLU A 59 16.94 -2.88 -14.32
C GLU A 59 17.87 -2.61 -13.15
N LEU A 60 17.45 -1.79 -12.18
CA LEU A 60 18.22 -1.53 -10.98
C LEU A 60 18.32 -2.80 -10.11
N ASP A 61 17.24 -3.56 -9.92
CA ASP A 61 17.29 -4.82 -9.17
C ASP A 61 18.27 -5.82 -9.80
N LYS A 62 18.30 -5.88 -11.14
CA LYS A 62 19.25 -6.72 -11.89
C LYS A 62 20.70 -6.31 -11.61
N ILE A 63 21.02 -5.02 -11.67
CA ILE A 63 22.37 -4.51 -11.37
C ILE A 63 22.73 -4.78 -9.89
N LEU A 64 21.82 -4.48 -8.97
CA LEU A 64 22.05 -4.67 -7.53
C LEU A 64 22.30 -6.14 -7.19
N ARG A 65 21.62 -7.09 -7.84
CA ARG A 65 21.87 -8.53 -7.69
C ARG A 65 23.26 -8.96 -8.17
N GLU A 66 23.81 -8.29 -9.19
CA GLU A 66 25.11 -8.64 -9.76
C GLU A 66 26.27 -8.15 -8.87
N TYR A 67 26.10 -7.02 -8.18
CA TYR A 67 27.18 -6.36 -7.44
C TYR A 67 27.06 -6.44 -5.91
N LEU A 68 25.90 -6.81 -5.35
CA LEU A 68 25.67 -6.80 -3.90
C LEU A 68 25.50 -8.19 -3.31
N THR A 69 25.96 -8.33 -2.06
CA THR A 69 25.65 -9.49 -1.24
C THR A 69 24.17 -9.47 -0.82
N PRO A 70 23.54 -10.64 -0.59
CA PRO A 70 22.11 -10.72 -0.27
C PRO A 70 21.67 -9.83 0.90
N GLN A 71 22.54 -9.63 1.90
CA GLN A 71 22.27 -8.79 3.07
C GLN A 71 22.21 -7.30 2.71
N ILE A 72 23.13 -6.82 1.86
CA ILE A 72 23.16 -5.42 1.41
C ILE A 72 22.05 -5.18 0.39
N LEU A 73 21.81 -6.16 -0.49
CA LEU A 73 20.70 -6.15 -1.43
C LEU A 73 19.36 -5.97 -0.71
N GLN A 74 19.11 -6.75 0.35
CA GLN A 74 17.87 -6.62 1.13
C GLN A 74 17.71 -5.20 1.70
N LYS A 75 18.77 -4.62 2.26
CA LYS A 75 18.74 -3.24 2.78
C LYS A 75 18.42 -2.22 1.69
N GLN A 76 19.00 -2.37 0.50
CA GLN A 76 18.72 -1.48 -0.63
C GLN A 76 17.26 -1.58 -1.08
N ARG A 77 16.72 -2.79 -1.16
CA ARG A 77 15.32 -3.01 -1.50
C ARG A 77 14.37 -2.39 -0.47
N ASP A 78 14.71 -2.49 0.81
CA ASP A 78 13.92 -1.89 1.88
C ASP A 78 13.93 -0.35 1.80
N GLN A 79 15.07 0.26 1.46
CA GLN A 79 15.18 1.72 1.26
C GLN A 79 14.38 2.20 0.04
N MET A 80 14.45 1.46 -1.07
CA MET A 80 13.69 1.80 -2.28
C MET A 80 12.19 1.61 -2.10
N ALA A 81 11.77 0.56 -1.39
CA ALA A 81 10.37 0.39 -1.03
C ALA A 81 9.87 1.53 -0.14
N GLN A 82 10.71 1.99 0.79
CA GLN A 82 10.42 3.17 1.62
C GLN A 82 10.27 4.44 0.76
N SER A 83 11.14 4.69 -0.22
CA SER A 83 11.04 5.89 -1.06
C SER A 83 9.73 5.99 -1.86
N LEU A 84 9.11 4.85 -2.17
CA LEU A 84 7.80 4.82 -2.84
C LEU A 84 6.62 5.07 -1.89
N CYS A 85 6.82 4.87 -0.58
CA CYS A 85 5.78 5.07 0.43
C CYS A 85 5.79 6.47 1.06
N TYR A 86 6.82 7.28 0.79
CA TYR A 86 6.83 8.68 1.20
C TYR A 86 6.17 9.53 0.12
N ASP A 87 4.87 9.79 0.27
CA ASP A 87 4.28 10.98 -0.34
C ASP A 87 5.01 12.19 0.22
N VAL A 88 5.58 13.00 -0.67
CA VAL A 88 6.09 14.31 -0.30
C VAL A 88 4.88 15.13 0.15
N GLU A 89 4.66 15.24 1.46
CA GLU A 89 3.89 16.37 1.98
C GLU A 89 4.71 17.62 1.64
N LEU A 90 4.41 18.20 0.47
CA LEU A 90 4.81 19.56 0.12
C LEU A 90 4.10 20.48 1.11
N ILE A 91 4.82 20.83 2.18
CA ILE A 91 4.48 21.95 3.07
C ILE A 91 4.68 23.26 2.31
#